data_AF-A0A0M4CJJ4-F1
#
_entry.id   AF-A0A0M4CJJ4-F1
#
_cell.length_a   1.000
_cell.length_b   1.000
_cell.length_c   1.000
_cell.angle_alpha   90.00
_cell.angle_beta   90.00
_cell.angle_gamma   90.00
#
_symmetry.space_group_name_H-M   'P 1'
#
loop_
_entity.id
_entity.type
_entity.pdbx_description
1 polymer ?
#
loop_
_entity_poly.entity_id
_entity_poly.type
_entity_poly.pdbx_seq_one_letter_code
_entity_poly.pdbx_strand_id
1 'polypeptide(L)' 'MSRQLTYSAGEAAELLGYAKSTLLKHAYAGALEPPFRWHRAGEAVRFVKIDIDRHLGIEEAA' A
#
# COMPACT_ATOMS: atom_id res chain seq x y z
N MET A 1 -1.37 -9.47 19.84
CA MET A 1 -0.77 -8.49 18.92
C MET A 1 -1.72 -8.30 17.74
N SER A 2 -2.25 -7.10 17.53
CA SER A 2 -3.07 -6.83 16.34
C SER A 2 -2.19 -6.97 15.09
N ARG A 3 -2.48 -7.96 14.24
CA ARG A 3 -1.82 -8.08 12.93
C ARG A 3 -2.23 -6.86 12.10
N GLN A 4 -1.29 -5.97 11.81
CA GLN A 4 -1.54 -4.83 10.94
C GLN A 4 -1.76 -5.35 9.52
N LEU A 5 -3.00 -5.30 9.01
CA LEU A 5 -3.35 -5.84 7.68
C LEU A 5 -3.19 -4.82 6.55
N THR A 6 -2.85 -3.57 6.87
CA THR A 6 -2.75 -2.48 5.90
C THR A 6 -1.63 -1.51 6.23
N TYR A 7 -1.06 -0.94 5.18
CA TYR A 7 -0.19 0.23 5.26
C TYR A 7 -0.99 1.51 4.99
N SER A 8 -0.65 2.59 5.67
CA SER A 8 -1.08 3.92 5.24
C SER A 8 -0.45 4.28 3.89
N ALA A 9 -1.02 5.28 3.21
CA ALA A 9 -0.43 5.80 1.97
C ALA A 9 0.98 6.37 2.15
N GLY A 10 1.37 6.81 3.36
CA GLY A 10 2.73 7.24 3.65
C GLY A 10 3.69 6.05 3.70
N GLU A 11 3.38 5.08 4.57
CA GLU A 11 4.17 3.86 4.73
C GLU A 11 4.34 3.11 3.40
N ALA A 12 3.24 2.92 2.65
CA ALA A 12 3.29 2.25 1.35
C ALA A 12 4.15 3.02 0.33
N ALA A 13 4.09 4.35 0.33
CA ALA A 13 4.88 5.17 -0.57
C ALA A 13 6.38 5.08 -0.26
N GLU A 14 6.74 5.11 1.02
CA GLU A 14 8.12 4.94 1.48
C GLU A 14 8.67 3.55 1.11
N LEU A 15 7.90 2.50 1.37
CA LEU A 15 8.27 1.12 1.05
C LEU A 15 8.46 0.88 -0.45
N LEU A 16 7.60 1.48 -1.28
CA LEU A 16 7.64 1.33 -2.73
C LEU A 16 8.59 2.33 -3.43
N GLY A 17 9.19 3.27 -2.69
CA GLY A 17 10.06 4.31 -3.25
C GLY A 17 9.33 5.36 -4.10
N TYR A 18 8.04 5.58 -3.85
CA TYR A 18 7.24 6.59 -4.55
C TYR A 18 7.02 7.84 -3.69
N ALA A 19 6.81 8.98 -4.36
CA ALA A 19 6.18 10.11 -3.68
C ALA A 19 4.72 9.74 -3.33
N LYS A 20 4.30 10.03 -2.10
CA LYS A 20 2.93 9.76 -1.62
C LYS A 20 1.84 10.34 -2.54
N SER A 21 2.04 11.55 -3.05
CA SER A 21 1.10 12.20 -3.99
C SER A 21 0.97 11.42 -5.30
N THR A 22 2.09 10.91 -5.83
CA THR A 22 2.13 10.06 -7.03
C THR A 22 1.39 8.75 -6.77
N LEU A 23 1.68 8.06 -5.66
CA LEU A 23 1.02 6.82 -5.28
C LEU A 23 -0.51 6.99 -5.20
N LEU A 24 -0.98 8.05 -4.53
CA LEU A 24 -2.41 8.36 -4.42
C LEU A 24 -3.03 8.68 -5.78
N LYS A 25 -2.35 9.45 -6.63
CA LYS A 25 -2.82 9.78 -7.98
C LYS A 25 -3.04 8.53 -8.82
N HIS A 26 -2.07 7.60 -8.82
CA HIS A 26 -2.20 6.33 -9.54
C HIS A 26 -3.28 5.43 -8.95
N ALA A 27 -3.38 5.36 -7.62
CA ALA A 27 -4.42 4.60 -6.94
C ALA A 27 -5.82 5.08 -7.34
N TYR A 28 -6.09 6.39 -7.27
CA TYR A 28 -7.39 6.96 -7.65
C TYR A 28 -7.68 6.87 -9.15
N ALA A 29 -6.64 6.91 -10.00
CA ALA A 29 -6.79 6.74 -11.44
C ALA A 29 -7.01 5.27 -11.86
N GLY A 30 -6.87 4.31 -10.94
CA GLY A 30 -6.88 2.88 -11.28
C GLY A 30 -5.69 2.45 -12.15
N ALA A 31 -4.62 3.24 -12.16
CA ALA A 31 -3.44 3.08 -13.00
C ALA A 31 -2.19 2.76 -12.16
N LEU A 32 -2.39 2.02 -11.06
CA LEU A 32 -1.31 1.58 -10.17
C LEU A 32 -0.70 0.31 -10.75
N GLU A 33 0.61 0.34 -11.04
CA GLU A 33 1.36 -0.83 -11.50
C GLU A 33 2.53 -1.08 -10.54
N PRO A 34 2.59 -2.24 -9.86
CA PRO A 34 1.58 -3.31 -9.82
C PRO A 34 0.22 -2.86 -9.23
N PRO A 35 -0.88 -3.58 -9.52
CA PRO A 35 -2.20 -3.25 -8.99
C PRO A 35 -2.31 -3.65 -7.51
N PHE A 36 -1.74 -2.84 -6.62
CA PHE A 36 -1.91 -2.98 -5.18
C PHE A 36 -3.35 -2.69 -4.79
N ARG A 37 -3.99 -3.61 -4.06
CA ARG A 37 -5.34 -3.34 -3.54
C ARG A 37 -5.26 -2.29 -2.45
N TRP A 38 -6.25 -1.41 -2.45
CA TRP A 38 -6.38 -0.34 -1.47
C TRP A 38 -7.86 -0.05 -1.21
N HIS A 39 -8.13 0.61 -0.09
CA HIS A 39 -9.46 1.08 0.25
C HIS A 39 -9.38 2.41 1.02
N ARG A 40 -10.53 3.09 1.10
CA ARG A 40 -10.67 4.27 1.95
C ARG A 40 -11.06 3.83 3.36
N ALA A 41 -10.41 4.40 4.36
CA ALA A 41 -10.74 4.27 5.77
C ALA A 41 -11.04 5.69 6.30
N GLY A 42 -12.28 6.14 6.11
CA GLY A 42 -12.67 7.54 6.26
C GLY A 42 -12.00 8.40 5.16
N GLU A 43 -11.28 9.44 5.58
CA GLU A 43 -10.52 10.32 4.68
C GLU A 43 -9.13 9.74 4.32
N ALA A 44 -8.68 8.68 5.01
CA ALA A 44 -7.38 8.07 4.77
C ALA A 44 -7.44 6.98 3.69
N VAL A 45 -6.34 6.81 2.95
CA VAL A 45 -6.14 5.68 2.04
C VAL A 45 -5.26 4.63 2.70
N ARG A 46 -5.69 3.37 2.63
CA ARG A 46 -5.02 2.19 3.17
C ARG A 46 -4.71 1.20 2.06
N PHE A 47 -3.47 0.76 1.96
CA PHE A 47 -3.00 -0.25 1.03
C PHE A 47 -2.93 -1.61 1.72
N VAL A 48 -3.35 -2.66 1.03
CA VAL A 48 -3.36 -4.02 1.57
C VAL A 48 -1.91 -4.50 1.77
N LYS A 49 -1.55 -4.85 3.02
CA LYS A 49 -0.17 -5.18 3.39
C LYS A 49 0.39 -6.35 2.58
N ILE A 50 -0.37 -7.44 2.45
CA ILE A 50 0.09 -8.64 1.74
C ILE A 50 0.46 -8.37 0.26
N ASP A 51 -0.17 -7.39 -0.39
CA ASP A 51 0.15 -7.06 -1.78
C ASP A 51 1.49 -6.30 -1.88
N ILE A 52 1.72 -5.38 -0.94
CA ILE A 52 2.97 -4.62 -0.83
C ILE A 52 4.12 -5.58 -0.45
N ASP A 53 3.94 -6.39 0.59
CA ASP A 53 4.95 -7.35 1.06
C ASP A 53 5.36 -8.33 -0.03
N ARG A 54 4.38 -8.90 -0.74
CA ARG A 54 4.62 -9.83 -1.84
C ARG A 54 5.42 -9.18 -2.96
N HIS A 55 5.15 -7.91 -3.26
CA HIS A 55 5.91 -7.18 -4.28
C HIS A 55 7.35 -6.90 -3.85
N LEU A 56 7.56 -6.66 -2.55
CA LEU A 56 8.88 -6.41 -1.98
C LEU A 56 9.66 -7.70 -1.68
N GLY A 57 9.06 -8.87 -1.86
CA GLY A 57 9.68 -10.16 -1.52
C GLY A 57 9.85 -10.38 -0.02
N ILE A 58 9.02 -9.72 0.81
CA ILE A 58 9.03 -9.89 2.26
C ILE A 58 8.23 -11.15 2.58
N GLU A 59 8.93 -12.24 2.92
CA GLU A 59 8.30 -13.45 3.45
C GLU A 59 7.81 -13.19 4.88
N GLU A 60 6.57 -13.56 5.21
CA GLU A 60 6.08 -13.48 6.60
C GLU A 60 6.98 -14.38 7.46
N ALA A 61 7.80 -13.77 8.31
CA ALA A 61 8.42 -14.47 9.43
C ALA A 61 7.28 -14.91 10.37
N ALA A 62 6.89 -16.18 10.25
CA ALA A 62 5.82 -16.84 11.00
C ALA A 62 6.09 -16.90 12.51
#